data_AF-A0A2E5EPG2-F1
#
_entry.id   AF-A0A2E5EPG2-F1
#
_cell.length_a   1.000
_cell.length_b   1.000
_cell.length_c   1.000
_cell.angle_alpha   90.00
_cell.angle_beta   90.00
_cell.angle_gamma   90.00
#
_symmetry.space_group_name_H-M   'P 1'
#
loop_
_entity.id
_entity.type
_entity.pdbx_description
1 polymer ?
#
loop_
_entity_poly.entity_id
_entity_poly.type
_entity_poly.pdbx_seq_one_letter_code
_entity_poly.pdbx_strand_id
1 'polypeptide(L)'
;MNALRKTLHVLAVLAWALWMGGFTFYTAVSLRVAHKVLGDSGEFGFVTQIVTDRLNLIGTVAVVLLLAHLLSHWQVFTSRRRRILMGTWLILAITLAQLYHVHNLIDALLDFELRRVPDRAAFEAVHDRYELIATVQWLCAVIHLAMMLTHERVNSVSNDNRN
;
A
#
# COMPACT_ATOMS: atom_id res chain seq x y z
N MET A 1 7.61 28.50 -0.88
CA MET A 1 7.76 27.19 -0.19
C MET A 1 6.44 26.59 0.32
N ASN A 2 5.47 27.39 0.78
CA ASN A 2 4.19 26.86 1.28
C ASN A 2 3.31 26.16 0.22
N ALA A 3 3.33 26.64 -1.04
CA ALA A 3 2.57 26.01 -2.13
C ALA A 3 3.07 24.58 -2.42
N LEU A 4 4.39 24.40 -2.60
CA LEU A 4 4.99 23.09 -2.86
C LEU A 4 4.66 22.06 -1.76
N ARG A 5 4.75 22.44 -0.48
CA ARG A 5 4.41 21.56 0.66
C ARG A 5 2.96 21.11 0.63
N LYS A 6 2.03 22.04 0.36
CA LYS A 6 0.60 21.74 0.20
C LYS A 6 0.35 20.80 -0.98
N THR A 7 0.98 21.08 -2.13
CA THR A 7 0.87 20.20 -3.31
C THR A 7 1.37 18.80 -3.00
N LEU A 8 2.56 18.66 -2.39
CA LEU A 8 3.10 17.34 -2.01
C LEU A 8 2.21 16.61 -1.00
N HIS A 9 1.60 17.33 -0.06
CA HIS A 9 0.64 16.74 0.87
C HIS A 9 -0.57 16.16 0.15
N VAL A 10 -1.22 16.95 -0.73
CA VAL A 10 -2.37 16.49 -1.52
C VAL A 10 -2.00 15.31 -2.40
N LEU A 11 -0.87 15.37 -3.11
CA LEU A 11 -0.39 14.28 -3.95
C LEU A 11 -0.10 13.01 -3.14
N ALA A 12 0.51 13.14 -1.97
CA ALA A 12 0.78 12.00 -1.08
C ALA A 12 -0.52 11.35 -0.58
N VAL A 13 -1.52 12.16 -0.20
CA VAL A 13 -2.85 11.66 0.20
C VAL A 13 -3.54 10.94 -0.96
N LEU A 14 -3.54 11.54 -2.15
CA LEU A 14 -4.17 10.92 -3.34
C LEU A 14 -3.47 9.63 -3.76
N ALA A 15 -2.14 9.61 -3.76
CA ALA A 15 -1.37 8.41 -4.08
C ALA A 15 -1.60 7.29 -3.04
N TRP A 16 -1.65 7.65 -1.75
CA TRP A 16 -2.03 6.71 -0.70
C TRP A 16 -3.44 6.17 -0.91
N ALA A 17 -4.41 7.04 -1.21
CA ALA A 17 -5.81 6.65 -1.40
C ALA A 17 -5.98 5.72 -2.61
N LEU A 18 -5.29 6.01 -3.70
CA LEU A 18 -5.28 5.16 -4.89
C LEU A 18 -4.65 3.80 -4.57
N TRP A 19 -3.50 3.78 -3.88
CA TRP A 19 -2.79 2.55 -3.55
C TRP A 19 -3.54 1.68 -2.54
N MET A 20 -3.77 2.19 -1.34
CA MET A 20 -4.37 1.43 -0.23
C MET A 20 -5.88 1.32 -0.36
N GLY A 21 -6.56 2.35 -0.86
CA GLY A 21 -7.98 2.25 -1.18
C GLY A 21 -8.23 1.25 -2.31
N GLY A 22 -7.38 1.25 -3.35
CA GLY A 22 -7.41 0.24 -4.41
C GLY A 22 -7.18 -1.17 -3.88
N PHE A 23 -6.12 -1.38 -3.06
CA PHE A 23 -5.83 -2.66 -2.43
C PHE A 23 -6.98 -3.16 -1.54
N THR A 24 -7.53 -2.31 -0.66
CA THR A 24 -8.64 -2.68 0.23
C THR A 24 -9.90 -2.99 -0.56
N PHE A 25 -10.25 -2.18 -1.56
CA PHE A 25 -11.41 -2.44 -2.41
C PHE A 25 -11.25 -3.75 -3.19
N TYR A 26 -10.07 -3.98 -3.75
CA TYR A 26 -9.76 -5.19 -4.48
C TYR A 26 -9.94 -6.44 -3.62
N THR A 27 -9.26 -6.50 -2.47
CA THR A 27 -9.25 -7.66 -1.58
C THR A 27 -10.60 -7.88 -0.87
N ALA A 28 -11.26 -6.82 -0.42
CA ALA A 28 -12.50 -6.94 0.35
C ALA A 28 -13.75 -7.14 -0.53
N VAL A 29 -13.75 -6.61 -1.76
CA VAL A 29 -14.94 -6.61 -2.64
C VAL A 29 -14.68 -7.41 -3.90
N SER A 30 -13.71 -6.99 -4.71
CA SER A 30 -13.52 -7.52 -6.08
C SER A 30 -13.19 -9.02 -6.06
N LEU A 31 -12.24 -9.43 -5.22
CA LEU A 31 -11.82 -10.82 -5.06
C LEU A 31 -12.99 -11.71 -4.60
N ARG A 32 -13.81 -11.24 -3.67
CA ARG A 32 -14.96 -12.00 -3.16
C ARG A 32 -16.08 -12.14 -4.18
N VAL A 33 -16.36 -11.08 -4.94
CA VAL A 33 -17.34 -11.11 -6.03
C VAL A 33 -16.89 -12.10 -7.10
N ALA A 34 -15.62 -12.07 -7.45
CA ALA A 34 -15.07 -12.98 -8.44
C ALA A 34 -15.16 -14.45 -8.03
N HIS A 35 -14.78 -14.81 -6.80
CA HIS A 35 -14.97 -16.19 -6.31
C HIS A 35 -16.44 -16.64 -6.35
N LYS A 36 -17.39 -15.74 -6.09
CA LYS A 36 -18.82 -16.07 -6.19
C LYS A 36 -19.30 -16.28 -7.62
N VAL A 37 -18.78 -15.54 -8.58
CA VAL A 37 -19.23 -15.57 -9.99
C VAL A 37 -18.51 -16.65 -10.80
N LEU A 38 -17.22 -16.83 -10.57
CA LEU A 38 -16.34 -17.71 -11.35
C LEU A 38 -16.07 -19.06 -10.65
N GLY A 39 -16.52 -19.23 -9.40
CA GLY A 39 -16.24 -20.40 -8.58
C GLY A 39 -14.74 -20.55 -8.25
N ASP A 40 -14.31 -21.78 -7.95
CA ASP A 40 -12.90 -22.12 -7.66
C ASP A 40 -12.06 -22.31 -8.95
N SER A 41 -12.53 -21.78 -10.08
CA SER A 41 -11.73 -21.79 -11.30
C SER A 41 -10.50 -20.92 -11.07
N GLY A 42 -9.30 -21.52 -11.13
CA GLY A 42 -8.02 -20.83 -10.95
C GLY A 42 -7.78 -19.67 -11.94
N GLU A 43 -8.70 -19.46 -12.88
CA GLU A 43 -8.70 -18.37 -13.86
C GLU A 43 -8.69 -16.98 -13.22
N PHE A 44 -9.32 -16.80 -12.06
CA PHE A 44 -9.31 -15.50 -11.37
C PHE A 44 -7.94 -15.17 -10.75
N GLY A 45 -7.08 -16.18 -10.53
CA GLY A 45 -5.70 -15.99 -10.07
C GLY A 45 -4.88 -15.13 -11.04
N PHE A 46 -5.09 -15.29 -12.35
CA PHE A 46 -4.41 -14.49 -13.38
C PHE A 46 -4.83 -13.02 -13.38
N VAL A 47 -6.11 -12.74 -13.08
CA VAL A 47 -6.57 -11.35 -12.91
C VAL A 47 -5.92 -10.74 -11.67
N THR A 48 -5.84 -11.52 -10.58
CA THR A 48 -5.20 -11.10 -9.33
C THR A 48 -3.73 -10.75 -9.52
N GLN A 49 -3.03 -11.52 -10.33
CA GLN A 49 -1.64 -11.24 -10.67
C GLN A 49 -1.48 -9.88 -11.37
N ILE A 50 -2.23 -9.65 -12.46
CA ILE A 50 -2.15 -8.38 -13.21
C ILE A 50 -2.50 -7.20 -12.32
N VAL A 51 -3.55 -7.33 -11.49
CA VAL A 51 -3.94 -6.26 -10.56
C VAL A 51 -2.86 -6.00 -9.53
N THR A 52 -2.21 -7.04 -9.01
CA THR A 52 -1.14 -6.93 -8.02
C THR A 52 0.08 -6.24 -8.60
N ASP A 53 0.48 -6.54 -9.83
CA ASP A 53 1.57 -5.82 -10.52
C ASP A 53 1.29 -4.32 -10.63
N ARG A 54 0.06 -3.96 -11.00
CA ARG A 54 -0.36 -2.55 -11.09
C ARG A 54 -0.41 -1.89 -9.72
N LEU A 55 -0.93 -2.58 -8.70
CA LEU A 55 -0.96 -2.08 -7.32
C LEU A 55 0.45 -1.89 -6.75
N ASN A 56 1.38 -2.78 -7.05
CA ASN A 56 2.78 -2.64 -6.63
C ASN A 56 3.44 -1.43 -7.30
N LEU A 57 3.18 -1.20 -8.60
CA LEU A 57 3.68 -0.02 -9.31
C LEU A 57 3.11 1.29 -8.73
N ILE A 58 1.81 1.33 -8.51
CA ILE A 58 1.14 2.46 -7.83
C ILE A 58 1.74 2.66 -6.43
N GLY A 59 2.01 1.56 -5.72
CA GLY A 59 2.67 1.57 -4.42
C GLY A 59 4.06 2.18 -4.45
N THR A 60 4.86 1.88 -5.47
CA THR A 60 6.19 2.50 -5.64
C THR A 60 6.06 4.02 -5.75
N VAL A 61 5.12 4.51 -6.58
CA VAL A 61 4.86 5.95 -6.73
C VAL A 61 4.39 6.56 -5.40
N ALA A 62 3.50 5.87 -4.68
CA ALA A 62 3.01 6.32 -3.39
C ALA A 62 4.13 6.41 -2.34
N VAL A 63 4.99 5.38 -2.22
CA VAL A 63 6.13 5.37 -1.27
C VAL A 63 7.10 6.52 -1.54
N VAL A 64 7.37 6.84 -2.80
CA VAL A 64 8.22 7.99 -3.18
C VAL A 64 7.57 9.31 -2.79
N LEU A 65 6.28 9.49 -3.07
CA LEU A 65 5.55 10.72 -2.71
C LEU A 65 5.41 10.88 -1.19
N LEU A 66 5.23 9.80 -0.44
CA LEU A 66 5.21 9.80 1.02
C LEU A 66 6.58 10.22 1.59
N LEU A 67 7.69 9.75 1.00
CA LEU A 67 9.03 10.20 1.38
C LEU A 67 9.22 11.69 1.09
N ALA A 68 8.87 12.13 -0.13
CA ALA A 68 8.98 13.54 -0.52
C ALA A 68 8.17 14.45 0.43
N HIS A 69 6.96 14.02 0.80
CA HIS A 69 6.14 14.70 1.79
C HIS A 69 6.84 14.76 3.17
N LEU A 70 7.35 13.62 3.68
CA LEU A 70 8.06 13.55 4.95
C LEU A 70 9.30 14.47 4.99
N LEU A 71 10.12 14.44 3.94
CA LEU A 71 11.32 15.28 3.83
C LEU A 71 10.96 16.77 3.74
N SER A 72 9.91 17.12 3.00
CA SER A 72 9.48 18.52 2.88
C SER A 72 8.97 19.14 4.18
N HIS A 73 8.48 18.30 5.12
CA HIS A 73 7.98 18.71 6.44
C HIS A 73 8.93 18.35 7.60
N TRP A 74 10.15 17.90 7.30
CA TRP A 74 11.09 17.34 8.27
C TRP A 74 11.38 18.24 9.48
N GLN A 75 11.54 19.54 9.22
CA GLN A 75 11.84 20.55 10.24
C GLN A 75 10.59 21.00 11.03
N VAL A 76 9.38 20.72 10.53
CA VAL A 76 8.12 21.11 11.16
C VAL A 76 7.63 20.02 12.12
N PHE A 77 7.91 18.76 11.82
CA PHE A 77 7.47 17.65 12.66
C PHE A 77 8.27 17.50 13.95
N THR A 78 7.56 17.16 15.03
CA THR A 78 8.19 16.78 16.29
C THR A 78 9.03 15.51 16.13
N SER A 79 10.07 15.36 16.96
CA SER A 79 10.98 14.20 16.91
C SER A 79 10.28 12.85 17.09
N ARG A 80 9.14 12.79 17.80
CA ARG A 80 8.33 11.57 17.93
C ARG A 80 7.59 11.25 16.62
N ARG A 81 6.86 12.22 16.06
CA ARG A 81 6.11 12.02 14.79
C ARG A 81 7.06 11.66 13.65
N ARG A 82 8.21 12.30 13.57
CA ARG A 82 9.24 12.00 12.57
C ARG A 82 9.73 10.55 12.64
N ARG A 83 9.99 10.04 13.85
CA ARG A 83 10.38 8.64 14.05
C ARG A 83 9.29 7.66 13.61
N ILE A 84 8.03 7.95 13.95
CA ILE A 84 6.90 7.10 13.53
C ILE A 84 6.72 7.13 12.01
N LEU A 85 6.74 8.31 11.39
CA LEU A 85 6.60 8.45 9.94
C LEU A 85 7.76 7.78 9.18
N MET A 86 9.00 7.95 9.66
CA MET A 86 10.16 7.28 9.07
C MET A 86 10.08 5.76 9.26
N GLY A 87 9.73 5.28 10.46
CA GLY A 87 9.60 3.85 10.74
C GLY A 87 8.52 3.18 9.91
N THR A 88 7.32 3.76 9.85
CA THR A 88 6.24 3.27 8.99
C THR A 88 6.61 3.35 7.52
N TRP A 89 7.29 4.42 7.07
CA TRP A 89 7.76 4.52 5.69
C TRP A 89 8.79 3.43 5.34
N LEU A 90 9.76 3.15 6.22
CA LEU A 90 10.72 2.07 6.02
C LEU A 90 10.02 0.70 5.92
N ILE A 91 9.06 0.44 6.79
CA ILE A 91 8.28 -0.80 6.74
C ILE A 91 7.50 -0.88 5.41
N LEU A 92 6.86 0.20 4.96
CA LEU A 92 6.16 0.24 3.68
C LEU A 92 7.10 -0.04 2.50
N ALA A 93 8.29 0.57 2.48
CA ALA A 93 9.26 0.35 1.41
C ALA A 93 9.79 -1.09 1.40
N ILE A 94 10.11 -1.65 2.57
CA ILE A 94 10.60 -3.03 2.71
C ILE A 94 9.51 -4.03 2.32
N THR A 95 8.30 -3.87 2.87
CA THR A 95 7.18 -4.78 2.57
C THR A 95 6.79 -4.72 1.10
N LEU A 96 6.80 -3.53 0.47
CA LEU A 96 6.57 -3.41 -0.97
C LEU A 96 7.63 -4.16 -1.79
N ALA A 97 8.92 -4.01 -1.45
CA ALA A 97 9.99 -4.77 -2.11
C ALA A 97 9.83 -6.28 -1.92
N GLN A 98 9.42 -6.72 -0.72
CA GLN A 98 9.11 -8.12 -0.45
C GLN A 98 7.90 -8.61 -1.25
N LEU A 99 6.85 -7.80 -1.43
CA LEU A 99 5.70 -8.16 -2.25
C LEU A 99 6.08 -8.35 -3.71
N TYR A 100 6.94 -7.51 -4.29
CA TYR A 100 7.49 -7.76 -5.63
C TYR A 100 8.19 -9.12 -5.72
N HIS A 101 9.03 -9.43 -4.72
CA HIS A 101 9.76 -10.68 -4.70
C HIS A 101 8.84 -11.90 -4.55
N VAL A 102 7.92 -11.87 -3.58
CA VAL A 102 6.99 -12.98 -3.32
C VAL A 102 6.00 -13.14 -4.48
N HIS A 103 5.57 -12.06 -5.12
CA HIS A 103 4.72 -12.13 -6.31
C HIS A 103 5.41 -12.86 -7.47
N ASN A 104 6.68 -12.55 -7.75
CA ASN A 104 7.44 -13.27 -8.77
C ASN A 104 7.58 -14.78 -8.44
N LEU A 105 7.65 -15.14 -7.15
CA LEU A 105 7.66 -16.55 -6.74
C LEU A 105 6.31 -17.22 -6.98
N ILE A 106 5.20 -16.52 -6.70
CA ILE A 106 3.85 -17.01 -7.00
C ILE A 106 3.70 -17.25 -8.50
N ASP A 107 4.16 -16.30 -9.33
CA ASP A 107 4.10 -16.40 -10.79
C ASP A 107 4.86 -17.61 -11.32
N ALA A 108 6.02 -17.92 -10.74
CA ALA A 108 6.81 -19.09 -11.11
C ALA A 108 6.14 -20.43 -10.72
N LEU A 109 5.16 -20.40 -9.82
CA LEU A 109 4.38 -21.57 -9.40
C LEU A 109 3.07 -21.73 -10.18
N LEU A 110 2.75 -20.81 -11.10
CA LEU A 110 1.56 -20.86 -11.95
C LEU A 110 1.90 -21.42 -13.33
N ASP A 111 1.09 -22.38 -13.80
CA ASP A 111 1.11 -22.82 -15.19
C ASP A 111 0.08 -22.01 -16.00
N PHE A 112 0.57 -21.05 -16.77
CA PHE A 112 -0.24 -20.15 -17.59
C PHE A 112 -0.85 -20.83 -18.82
N GLU A 113 -0.20 -21.87 -19.36
CA GLU A 113 -0.72 -22.58 -20.53
C GLU A 113 -1.86 -23.51 -20.12
N LEU A 114 -1.71 -24.21 -19.00
CA LEU A 114 -2.72 -25.16 -18.51
C LEU A 114 -3.73 -24.54 -17.53
N ARG A 115 -3.56 -23.27 -17.16
CA ARG A 115 -4.36 -22.54 -16.15
C ARG A 115 -4.50 -23.32 -14.83
N ARG A 116 -3.40 -23.88 -14.35
CA ARG A 116 -3.36 -24.76 -13.17
C ARG A 116 -2.25 -24.36 -12.22
N VAL A 117 -2.43 -24.72 -10.96
CA VAL A 117 -1.41 -24.67 -9.91
C VAL A 117 -0.85 -26.09 -9.75
N PRO A 118 0.35 -26.40 -10.28
CA PRO A 118 0.87 -27.77 -10.28
C PRO A 118 1.16 -28.28 -8.87
N ASP A 119 1.69 -27.42 -7.98
CA ASP A 119 1.95 -27.71 -6.58
C ASP A 119 1.16 -26.76 -5.68
N ARG A 120 -0.02 -27.21 -5.27
CA ARG A 120 -0.94 -26.44 -4.44
C ARG A 120 -0.37 -26.15 -3.04
N ALA A 121 0.39 -27.09 -2.47
CA ALA A 121 0.95 -26.91 -1.12
C ALA A 121 2.06 -25.85 -1.12
N ALA A 122 2.94 -25.87 -2.13
CA ALA A 122 3.95 -24.83 -2.31
C ALA A 122 3.31 -23.46 -2.57
N PHE A 123 2.26 -23.42 -3.40
CA PHE A 123 1.50 -22.19 -3.67
C PHE A 123 0.88 -21.61 -2.40
N GLU A 124 0.15 -22.41 -1.62
CA GLU A 124 -0.52 -21.97 -0.39
C GLU A 124 0.50 -21.40 0.62
N ALA A 125 1.65 -22.07 0.81
CA ALA A 125 2.69 -21.59 1.72
C ALA A 125 3.29 -20.22 1.32
N VAL A 126 3.47 -19.98 0.02
CA VAL A 126 3.97 -18.69 -0.49
C VAL A 126 2.88 -17.62 -0.43
N HIS A 127 1.63 -18.00 -0.73
CA HIS A 127 0.46 -17.12 -0.66
C HIS A 127 0.19 -16.64 0.78
N ASP A 128 0.23 -17.52 1.78
CA ASP A 128 0.06 -17.15 3.19
C ASP A 128 1.10 -16.11 3.64
N ARG A 129 2.34 -16.26 3.17
CA ARG A 129 3.40 -15.28 3.42
C ARG A 129 3.10 -13.94 2.75
N TYR A 130 2.58 -13.97 1.52
CA TYR A 130 2.16 -12.76 0.81
C TYR A 130 1.08 -12.02 1.60
N GLU A 131 0.03 -12.72 2.06
CA GLU A 131 -1.06 -12.12 2.84
C GLU A 131 -0.58 -11.48 4.14
N LEU A 132 0.33 -12.14 4.85
CA LEU A 132 0.93 -11.58 6.07
C LEU A 132 1.69 -10.29 5.79
N ILE A 133 2.54 -10.28 4.75
CA ILE A 133 3.30 -9.09 4.35
C ILE A 133 2.34 -7.95 3.96
N ALA A 134 1.33 -8.26 3.16
CA ALA A 134 0.33 -7.29 2.73
C ALA A 134 -0.47 -6.72 3.91
N THR A 135 -0.79 -7.54 4.91
CA THR A 135 -1.48 -7.10 6.14
C THR A 135 -0.62 -6.14 6.95
N VAL A 136 0.66 -6.47 7.16
CA VAL A 136 1.61 -5.58 7.85
C VAL A 136 1.78 -4.27 7.10
N GLN A 137 1.91 -4.32 5.77
CA GLN A 137 1.98 -3.15 4.90
C GLN A 137 0.74 -2.26 5.07
N TRP A 138 -0.45 -2.86 5.02
CA TRP A 138 -1.72 -2.15 5.16
C TRP A 138 -1.84 -1.44 6.52
N LEU A 139 -1.55 -2.14 7.61
CA LEU A 139 -1.57 -1.55 8.96
C LEU A 139 -0.60 -0.36 9.07
N CYS A 140 0.62 -0.51 8.55
CA CYS A 140 1.60 0.57 8.54
C CYS A 140 1.14 1.75 7.69
N ALA A 141 0.47 1.49 6.56
CA ALA A 141 -0.03 2.54 5.68
C ALA A 141 -1.13 3.35 6.37
N VAL A 142 -2.05 2.71 7.10
CA VAL A 142 -3.09 3.38 7.88
C VAL A 142 -2.48 4.25 8.99
N ILE A 143 -1.51 3.72 9.74
CA ILE A 143 -0.80 4.50 10.77
C ILE A 143 -0.09 5.70 10.14
N HIS A 144 0.58 5.50 9.01
CA HIS A 144 1.29 6.58 8.31
C HIS A 144 0.34 7.70 7.88
N LEU A 145 -0.81 7.37 7.28
CA LEU A 145 -1.83 8.35 6.91
C LEU A 145 -2.38 9.08 8.14
N ALA A 146 -2.73 8.36 9.21
CA ALA A 146 -3.25 8.98 10.42
C ALA A 146 -2.26 9.99 11.01
N MET A 147 -0.97 9.66 11.02
CA MET A 147 0.08 10.56 11.48
C MET A 147 0.28 11.78 10.57
N MET A 148 0.06 11.62 9.26
CA MET A 148 0.13 12.70 8.27
C MET A 148 -1.04 13.68 8.44
N LEU A 149 -2.28 13.20 8.54
CA LEU A 149 -3.49 14.04 8.60
C LEU A 149 -3.66 14.77 9.93
N THR A 150 -3.25 14.16 11.04
CA THR A 150 -3.36 14.75 12.38
C THR A 150 -2.42 15.95 12.61
N HIS A 151 -1.55 16.29 11.64
CA HIS A 151 -0.74 17.51 11.70
C HIS A 151 -1.53 18.76 11.32
N GLU A 152 -2.38 18.67 10.30
CA GLU A 152 -3.06 19.85 9.74
C GLU A 152 -4.20 20.34 10.64
N ARG A 153 -4.84 19.44 11.40
CA ARG A 153 -5.87 19.81 12.39
C ARG A 153 -5.34 20.68 13.53
N VAL A 154 -4.11 20.46 13.98
CA VAL A 154 -3.57 21.22 15.13
C VAL A 154 -3.19 22.65 14.71
N ASN A 155 -2.67 22.83 13.50
CA ASN A 155 -2.26 24.14 13.00
C ASN A 155 -3.44 25.01 12.52
N SER A 156 -4.54 24.39 12.05
CA SER A 156 -5.77 25.12 11.68
C SER A 156 -6.48 25.69 12.89
N VAL A 157 -6.63 24.91 13.97
CA VAL A 157 -7.26 25.37 15.21
C VAL A 157 -6.45 26.47 15.91
N SER A 158 -5.12 26.45 15.85
CA SER A 158 -4.30 27.50 16.49
C SER A 158 -4.34 28.84 15.76
N ASN A 159 -4.60 28.85 14.45
CA ASN A 159 -4.68 30.07 13.65
C ASN A 159 -6.06 30.76 13.77
N ASP A 160 -7.13 30.00 13.99
CA ASP A 160 -8.48 30.56 14.18
C ASP A 160 -8.62 31.31 15.51
N ASN A 161 -7.90 30.86 16.56
CA ASN A 161 -7.89 31.52 17.88
C ASN A 161 -7.03 32.79 17.96
N ARG A 162 -6.43 33.24 16.85
CA ARG A 162 -5.55 34.43 16.80
C ARG A 162 -6.08 35.57 15.92
N ASN A 163 -7.23 35.37 15.28
CA ASN A 163 -7.96 36.39 14.54
C ASN A 163 -9.22 36.79 15.31
#